data_AF-A0A1C7EHY1-F1
#
_entry.id   AF-A0A1C7EHY1-F1
#
_cell.length_a   1.000
_cell.length_b   1.000
_cell.length_c   1.000
_cell.angle_alpha   90.00
_cell.angle_beta   90.00
_cell.angle_gamma   90.00
#
_symmetry.space_group_name_H-M   'P 1'
#
loop_
_entity.id
_entity.type
_entity.pdbx_description
1 polymer ?
#
loop_
_entity_poly.entity_id
_entity_poly.type
_entity_poly.pdbx_seq_one_letter_code
_entity_poly.pdbx_strand_id
1 'polypeptide(L)'
;MDEALKELEQDYLEAVDNNSSSTVEAFVETFLYDSWSYNEQNLDRIKTVMSRYSHEQINAQTFSSSFRRMVDKVQKKLEELDMDKQYPVIQDGQGASLLIAIVDGLVIQYFAGTYPVDELEQRTPYFTRFITQALKTKN
;
A
#
# COMPACT_ATOMS: atom_id res chain seq x y z
N MET A 1 -5.87 5.49 20.60
CA MET A 1 -5.80 4.68 19.37
C MET A 1 -5.46 3.26 19.79
N ASP A 2 -6.05 2.27 19.15
CA ASP A 2 -5.68 0.86 19.36
C ASP A 2 -4.17 0.69 19.11
N GLU A 3 -3.46 0.01 20.00
CA GLU A 3 -1.99 -0.08 19.96
C GLU A 3 -1.50 -0.84 18.72
N ALA A 4 -2.15 -1.96 18.38
CA ALA A 4 -1.79 -2.74 17.21
C ALA A 4 -2.06 -1.97 15.92
N LEU A 5 -3.19 -1.25 15.83
CA LEU A 5 -3.44 -0.36 14.68
C LEU A 5 -2.41 0.77 14.60
N LYS A 6 -2.00 1.33 15.74
CA LYS A 6 -1.01 2.42 15.78
C LYS A 6 0.36 1.95 15.29
N GLU A 7 0.79 0.77 15.69
CA GLU A 7 2.03 0.18 15.20
C GLU A 7 1.97 -0.09 13.70
N LEU A 8 0.89 -0.72 13.19
CA LEU A 8 0.73 -0.95 11.75
C LEU A 8 0.78 0.36 10.96
N GLU A 9 0.12 1.40 11.44
CA GLU A 9 0.17 2.72 10.82
C GLU A 9 1.59 3.30 10.83
N GLN A 10 2.28 3.23 11.98
CA GLN A 10 3.62 3.79 12.11
C GLN A 10 4.61 3.06 11.21
N ASP A 11 4.61 1.73 11.21
CA ASP A 11 5.47 0.91 10.36
C ASP A 11 5.26 1.25 8.87
N TYR A 12 3.99 1.42 8.47
CA TYR A 12 3.65 1.78 7.10
C TYR A 12 4.16 3.17 6.73
N LEU A 13 3.96 4.17 7.60
CA LEU A 13 4.44 5.53 7.37
C LEU A 13 5.98 5.57 7.28
N GLU A 14 6.67 4.85 8.15
CA GLU A 14 8.12 4.72 8.15
C GLU A 14 8.63 4.02 6.88
N ALA A 15 7.95 2.97 6.40
CA ALA A 15 8.30 2.31 5.15
C ALA A 15 8.22 3.27 3.95
N VAL A 16 7.17 4.09 3.88
CA VAL A 16 7.03 5.10 2.80
C VAL A 16 8.10 6.19 2.92
N ASP A 17 8.43 6.62 4.14
CA ASP A 17 9.47 7.65 4.38
C ASP A 17 10.89 7.15 4.06
N ASN A 18 11.19 5.91 4.41
CA ASN A 18 12.49 5.31 4.20
C ASN A 18 12.72 4.87 2.74
N ASN A 19 11.68 4.87 1.91
CA ASN A 19 11.79 4.60 0.49
C ASN A 19 12.54 5.74 -0.23
N SER A 20 13.79 5.46 -0.59
CA SER A 20 14.72 6.40 -1.22
C SER A 20 14.59 6.49 -2.75
N SER A 21 13.54 5.92 -3.33
CA SER A 21 13.32 5.95 -4.78
C SER A 21 13.17 7.38 -5.30
N SER A 22 13.69 7.62 -6.51
CA SER A 22 13.67 8.93 -7.17
C SER A 22 12.70 9.02 -8.36
N THR A 23 12.03 7.92 -8.71
CA THR A 23 11.01 7.86 -9.75
C THR A 23 9.76 7.15 -9.23
N VAL A 24 8.62 7.42 -9.87
CA VAL A 24 7.35 6.73 -9.56
C VAL A 24 7.49 5.22 -9.75
N GLU A 25 8.11 4.78 -10.85
CA GLU A 25 8.31 3.35 -11.12
C GLU A 25 9.14 2.66 -10.04
N ALA A 26 10.28 3.25 -9.66
CA ALA A 26 11.15 2.68 -8.63
C ALA A 26 10.46 2.66 -7.26
N PHE A 27 9.69 3.71 -6.95
CA PHE A 27 8.89 3.78 -5.74
C PHE A 27 7.85 2.67 -5.70
N VAL A 28 7.05 2.50 -6.77
CA VAL A 28 6.04 1.45 -6.86
C VAL A 28 6.67 0.07 -6.71
N GLU A 29 7.78 -0.20 -7.40
CA GLU A 29 8.46 -1.49 -7.31
C GLU A 29 8.94 -1.79 -5.89
N THR A 30 9.64 -0.83 -5.27
CA THR A 30 10.13 -0.98 -3.89
C THR A 30 8.96 -1.15 -2.92
N PHE A 31 7.91 -0.35 -3.07
CA PHE A 31 6.71 -0.43 -2.25
C PHE A 31 6.02 -1.79 -2.33
N LEU A 32 6.01 -2.44 -3.50
CA LEU A 32 5.47 -3.79 -3.65
C LEU A 32 6.30 -4.83 -2.90
N TYR A 33 7.63 -4.83 -3.07
CA TYR A 33 8.51 -5.75 -2.33
C TYR A 33 8.39 -5.56 -0.82
N ASP A 34 8.39 -4.30 -0.35
CA ASP A 34 8.22 -3.98 1.07
C ASP A 34 6.85 -4.47 1.56
N SER A 35 5.80 -4.32 0.76
CA SER A 35 4.45 -4.78 1.09
C SER A 35 4.40 -6.30 1.25
N TRP A 36 5.02 -7.06 0.35
CA TRP A 36 5.03 -8.53 0.43
C TRP A 36 5.76 -9.00 1.70
N SER A 37 6.97 -8.50 1.90
CA SER A 37 7.80 -8.84 3.06
C SER A 37 7.13 -8.45 4.39
N TYR A 38 6.56 -7.24 4.45
CA TYR A 38 5.85 -6.77 5.64
C TYR A 38 4.61 -7.61 5.96
N ASN A 39 3.79 -7.92 4.95
CA ASN A 39 2.58 -8.72 5.14
C ASN A 39 2.88 -10.16 5.54
N GLU A 40 3.95 -10.74 5.00
CA GLU A 40 4.42 -12.07 5.43
C GLU A 40 4.83 -12.07 6.91
N GLN A 41 5.67 -11.11 7.32
CA GLN A 41 6.19 -11.03 8.68
C GLN A 41 5.14 -10.64 9.73
N ASN A 42 4.10 -9.91 9.33
CA ASN A 42 3.14 -9.29 10.25
C ASN A 42 1.70 -9.81 10.11
N LEU A 43 1.51 -10.95 9.42
CA LEU A 43 0.21 -11.53 9.12
C LEU A 43 -0.72 -11.63 10.33
N ASP A 44 -0.21 -12.15 11.45
CA ASP A 44 -1.03 -12.37 12.65
C ASP A 44 -1.46 -11.05 13.30
N ARG A 45 -0.61 -10.02 13.23
CA ARG A 45 -0.93 -8.67 13.73
C ARG A 45 -2.02 -8.02 12.88
N ILE A 46 -1.89 -8.13 11.56
CA ILE A 46 -2.89 -7.63 10.60
C ILE A 46 -4.24 -8.31 10.83
N LYS A 47 -4.27 -9.65 10.93
CA LYS A 47 -5.48 -10.42 11.25
C LYS A 47 -6.11 -9.98 12.57
N THR A 48 -5.29 -9.72 13.58
CA THR A 48 -5.74 -9.24 14.89
C THR A 48 -6.42 -7.88 14.78
N VAL A 49 -5.81 -6.91 14.09
CA VAL A 49 -6.41 -5.58 13.88
C VAL A 49 -7.72 -5.69 13.09
N MET A 50 -7.76 -6.48 12.02
CA MET A 50 -8.98 -6.67 11.22
C MET A 50 -10.10 -7.35 12.02
N SER A 51 -9.77 -8.35 12.84
CA SER A 51 -10.74 -9.01 13.73
C SER A 51 -11.27 -8.05 14.79
N ARG A 52 -10.40 -7.25 15.43
CA ARG A 52 -10.82 -6.26 16.42
C ARG A 52 -11.73 -5.20 15.79
N TYR A 53 -11.42 -4.78 14.56
CA TYR A 53 -12.28 -3.88 13.80
C TYR A 53 -13.65 -4.51 13.49
N SER A 54 -13.70 -5.76 13.02
CA SER A 54 -14.97 -6.44 12.72
C SER A 54 -15.85 -6.68 13.95
N HIS A 55 -15.25 -6.78 15.13
CA HIS A 55 -15.95 -6.91 16.41
C HIS A 55 -16.21 -5.55 17.09
N GLU A 56 -16.07 -4.44 16.37
CA GLU A 56 -16.30 -3.06 16.85
C GLU A 56 -15.41 -2.63 18.03
N GLN A 57 -14.33 -3.38 18.31
CA GLN A 57 -13.35 -3.05 19.35
C GLN A 57 -12.43 -1.91 18.89
N ILE A 58 -12.28 -1.73 17.58
CA ILE A 58 -11.72 -0.54 16.96
C ILE A 58 -12.87 0.22 16.31
N ASN A 59 -13.11 1.45 16.77
CA ASN A 59 -14.14 2.29 16.18
C ASN A 59 -13.81 2.62 14.71
N ALA A 60 -14.81 2.56 13.82
CA ALA A 60 -14.67 2.85 12.39
C ALA A 60 -14.04 4.22 12.08
N GLN A 61 -14.32 5.25 12.87
CA GLN A 61 -13.69 6.56 12.72
C GLN A 61 -12.17 6.50 12.99
N THR A 62 -11.74 5.70 13.97
CA THR A 62 -10.30 5.53 14.27
C THR A 62 -9.61 4.77 13.16
N PHE A 63 -10.22 3.65 12.72
CA PHE A 63 -9.69 2.84 11.62
C PHE A 63 -9.58 3.65 10.32
N SER A 64 -10.66 4.33 9.91
CA SER A 64 -10.68 5.16 8.70
C SER A 64 -9.70 6.34 8.77
N SER A 65 -9.51 6.95 9.94
CA SER A 65 -8.54 8.03 10.10
C SER A 65 -7.11 7.54 9.95
N SER A 66 -6.81 6.35 10.48
CA SER A 66 -5.51 5.69 10.32
C SER A 66 -5.25 5.33 8.85
N PHE A 67 -6.22 4.68 8.21
CA PHE A 67 -6.13 4.33 6.80
C PHE A 67 -5.96 5.54 5.90
N ARG A 68 -6.71 6.63 6.14
CA ARG A 68 -6.57 7.87 5.39
C ARG A 68 -5.15 8.45 5.51
N ARG A 69 -4.54 8.46 6.70
CA ARG A 69 -3.17 8.94 6.88
C ARG A 69 -2.16 8.12 6.05
N MET A 70 -2.33 6.81 6.00
CA MET A 70 -1.49 5.92 5.18
C MET A 70 -1.64 6.24 3.68
N VAL A 71 -2.89 6.38 3.20
CA VAL A 71 -3.19 6.74 1.79
C VAL A 71 -2.63 8.11 1.44
N ASP A 72 -2.89 9.13 2.27
CA ASP A 72 -2.44 10.51 2.06
C ASP A 72 -0.90 10.57 1.99
N LYS A 73 -0.21 9.77 2.80
CA LYS A 73 1.26 9.69 2.80
C LYS A 73 1.80 9.16 1.47
N VAL A 74 1.23 8.08 0.96
CA VAL A 74 1.62 7.51 -0.34
C VAL A 74 1.30 8.50 -1.46
N GLN A 75 0.13 9.14 -1.40
CA GLN A 75 -0.29 10.09 -2.43
C GLN A 75 0.68 11.27 -2.51
N LYS A 76 1.05 11.83 -1.36
CA LYS A 76 2.05 12.90 -1.30
C LYS A 76 3.40 12.46 -1.87
N LYS A 77 3.89 11.27 -1.53
CA LYS A 77 5.15 10.74 -2.07
C LYS A 77 5.09 10.56 -3.59
N LEU A 78 3.97 10.05 -4.10
CA LEU A 78 3.74 9.90 -5.54
C LEU A 78 3.73 11.25 -6.27
N GLU A 79 3.08 12.28 -5.71
CA GLU A 79 3.07 13.64 -6.26
C GLU A 79 4.47 14.28 -6.26
N GLU A 80 5.26 14.06 -5.21
CA GLU A 80 6.65 14.54 -5.13
C GLU A 80 7.54 13.90 -6.19
N LEU A 81 7.28 12.64 -6.55
CA LEU A 81 8.03 11.90 -7.57
C LEU A 81 7.56 12.20 -9.00
N ASP A 82 6.29 12.57 -9.19
CA ASP A 82 5.71 12.89 -10.50
C ASP A 82 5.76 14.40 -10.82
N MET A 83 6.92 15.03 -10.65
CA MET A 83 7.09 16.47 -10.94
C MET A 83 6.79 16.83 -12.40
N ASP A 84 7.09 15.91 -13.31
CA ASP A 84 6.85 16.08 -14.75
C ASP A 84 5.40 15.77 -15.18
N LYS A 85 4.53 15.40 -14.23
CA LYS A 85 3.09 15.14 -14.44
C LYS A 85 2.82 14.09 -15.51
N GLN A 86 3.64 13.04 -15.53
CA GLN A 86 3.52 11.93 -16.46
C GLN A 86 2.39 10.96 -16.07
N TYR A 87 1.86 11.07 -14.85
CA TYR A 87 0.84 10.17 -14.31
C TYR A 87 -0.45 10.94 -13.95
N PRO A 88 -1.39 11.11 -14.89
CA PRO A 88 -2.62 11.87 -14.65
C PRO A 88 -3.41 11.40 -13.43
N VAL A 89 -3.45 10.09 -13.15
CA VAL A 89 -4.18 9.53 -11.99
C VAL A 89 -3.55 9.99 -10.66
N ILE A 90 -2.23 10.19 -10.62
CA ILE A 90 -1.56 10.78 -9.45
C ILE A 90 -2.00 12.23 -9.30
N GLN A 91 -2.00 13.00 -10.39
CA GLN A 91 -2.38 14.42 -10.38
C GLN A 91 -3.86 14.64 -10.00
N ASP A 92 -4.72 13.67 -10.28
CA ASP A 92 -6.14 13.66 -9.89
C ASP A 92 -6.35 13.26 -8.42
N GLY A 93 -5.28 12.96 -7.66
CA GLY A 93 -5.34 12.57 -6.26
C GLY A 93 -5.78 11.12 -6.02
N GLN A 94 -5.79 10.28 -7.05
CA GLN A 94 -6.28 8.89 -6.98
C GLN A 94 -5.17 7.83 -7.03
N GLY A 95 -3.91 8.24 -7.25
CA GLY A 95 -2.78 7.34 -7.45
C GLY A 95 -2.54 6.38 -6.30
N ALA A 96 -2.54 6.89 -5.06
CA ALA A 96 -2.34 6.06 -3.87
C ALA A 96 -3.46 5.05 -3.65
N SER A 97 -4.72 5.47 -3.81
CA SER A 97 -5.88 4.59 -3.65
C SER A 97 -5.86 3.45 -4.66
N LEU A 98 -5.49 3.73 -5.92
CA LEU A 98 -5.35 2.70 -6.95
C LEU A 98 -4.23 1.71 -6.62
N LEU A 99 -3.05 2.22 -6.24
CA LEU A 99 -1.90 1.40 -5.85
C LEU A 99 -2.26 0.48 -4.67
N ILE A 100 -2.79 1.06 -3.60
CA ILE A 100 -3.14 0.32 -2.37
C ILE A 100 -4.22 -0.72 -2.64
N ALA A 101 -5.26 -0.40 -3.44
CA ALA A 101 -6.30 -1.37 -3.78
C ALA A 101 -5.75 -2.60 -4.52
N ILE A 102 -4.75 -2.41 -5.39
CA ILE A 102 -4.08 -3.52 -6.09
C ILE A 102 -3.27 -4.35 -5.09
N VAL A 103 -2.51 -3.70 -4.19
CA VAL A 103 -1.74 -4.39 -3.15
C VAL A 103 -2.66 -5.16 -2.21
N ASP A 104 -3.68 -4.54 -1.65
CA ASP A 104 -4.65 -5.17 -0.74
C ASP A 104 -5.29 -6.41 -1.41
N GLY A 105 -5.70 -6.28 -2.68
CA GLY A 105 -6.28 -7.40 -3.43
C GLY A 105 -5.31 -8.58 -3.63
N LEU A 106 -4.02 -8.31 -3.83
CA LEU A 106 -2.99 -9.33 -3.97
C LEU A 106 -2.62 -9.95 -2.60
N VAL A 107 -2.56 -9.14 -1.55
CA VAL A 107 -2.33 -9.60 -0.17
C VAL A 107 -3.45 -10.54 0.27
N ILE A 108 -4.72 -10.23 -0.01
CA ILE A 108 -5.84 -11.13 0.30
C ILE A 108 -5.72 -12.46 -0.45
N GLN A 109 -5.26 -12.45 -1.71
CA GLN A 109 -5.01 -13.68 -2.45
C GLN A 109 -3.87 -14.50 -1.85
N TYR A 110 -2.81 -13.85 -1.38
CA TYR A 110 -1.74 -14.50 -0.61
C TYR A 110 -2.30 -15.12 0.68
N PHE A 111 -3.10 -14.39 1.45
CA PHE A 111 -3.71 -14.89 2.69
C PHE A 111 -4.68 -16.06 2.46
N ALA A 112 -5.32 -16.10 1.30
CA ALA A 112 -6.18 -17.20 0.87
C ALA A 112 -5.39 -18.44 0.38
N GLY A 113 -4.06 -18.35 0.29
CA GLY A 113 -3.20 -19.42 -0.22
C GLY A 113 -3.22 -19.58 -1.74
N THR A 114 -3.72 -18.56 -2.47
CA THR A 114 -3.73 -18.58 -3.95
C THR A 114 -2.33 -18.45 -4.53
N TYR A 115 -1.50 -17.61 -3.91
CA TYR A 115 -0.11 -17.40 -4.28
C TYR A 115 0.77 -17.44 -3.03
N PRO A 116 1.95 -18.08 -3.04
CA PRO A 116 2.97 -17.84 -2.02
C PRO A 116 3.62 -16.45 -2.21
N VAL A 117 4.27 -15.94 -1.16
CA VAL A 117 4.98 -14.65 -1.20
C VAL A 117 6.03 -14.61 -2.33
N ASP A 118 6.80 -15.69 -2.50
CA ASP A 118 7.83 -15.83 -3.54
C ASP A 118 7.27 -15.61 -4.95
N GLU A 119 6.02 -16.02 -5.19
CA GLU A 119 5.37 -15.83 -6.48
C GLU A 119 4.96 -14.37 -6.68
N LEU A 120 4.51 -13.68 -5.62
CA LEU A 120 4.23 -12.25 -5.68
C LEU A 120 5.52 -11.46 -5.95
N GLU A 121 6.62 -11.81 -5.30
CA GLU A 121 7.94 -11.22 -5.53
C GLU A 121 8.41 -11.40 -6.98
N GLN A 122 8.32 -12.64 -7.51
CA GLN A 122 8.66 -12.93 -8.90
C GLN A 122 7.80 -12.15 -9.91
N ARG A 123 6.54 -11.88 -9.55
CA ARG A 123 5.59 -11.12 -10.38
C ARG A 123 5.69 -9.61 -10.16
N THR A 124 6.41 -9.13 -9.15
CA THR A 124 6.56 -7.69 -8.87
C THR A 124 6.94 -6.88 -10.11
N PRO A 125 7.90 -7.26 -10.95
CA PRO A 125 8.21 -6.49 -12.17
C PRO A 125 7.04 -6.36 -13.15
N TYR A 126 6.17 -7.37 -13.23
CA TYR A 126 4.94 -7.29 -14.01
C TYR A 126 3.92 -6.35 -13.37
N PHE A 127 3.69 -6.47 -12.05
CA PHE A 127 2.76 -5.61 -11.33
C PHE A 127 3.20 -4.14 -11.35
N THR A 128 4.49 -3.85 -11.19
CA THR A 128 5.06 -2.50 -11.34
C THR A 128 4.70 -1.90 -12.71
N ARG A 129 4.93 -2.64 -13.80
CA ARG A 129 4.57 -2.16 -15.15
C ARG A 129 3.07 -1.96 -15.31
N PHE A 130 2.26 -2.89 -14.80
CA PHE A 130 0.81 -2.80 -14.86
C PHE A 130 0.29 -1.56 -14.13
N ILE A 131 0.72 -1.36 -12.88
CA ILE A 131 0.31 -0.23 -12.04
C ILE A 131 0.76 1.09 -12.66
N THR A 132 2.03 1.20 -13.05
CA THR A 132 2.56 2.44 -13.63
C THR A 132 1.89 2.77 -14.96
N GLN A 133 1.52 1.78 -15.76
CA GLN A 133 0.70 1.97 -16.96
C GLN A 133 -0.73 2.42 -16.61
N ALA A 134 -1.35 1.82 -15.59
CA ALA A 134 -2.68 2.21 -15.13
C ALA A 134 -2.70 3.68 -14.66
N LEU A 135 -1.67 4.10 -13.92
CA LEU A 135 -1.49 5.49 -13.46
C LEU A 135 -1.33 6.52 -14.60
N LYS A 136 -0.96 6.07 -15.81
CA LYS A 136 -0.89 6.91 -17.02
C LYS A 136 -2.25 7.08 -17.72
N THR A 137 -3.28 6.35 -17.30
CA THR A 137 -4.59 6.39 -17.96
C THR A 137 -5.32 7.67 -17.57
N LYS A 138 -5.71 8.47 -18.56
CA LYS A 138 -6.46 9.70 -18.34
C LYS A 138 -7.93 9.38 -18.09
N ASN A 139 -8.53 10.01 -17.08
CA ASN A 139 -9.97 10.05 -16.87
C ASN A 139 -10.68 10.88 -17.96
#